data_AF-A0A7W3TYF3-F1
#
_entry.id   AF-A0A7W3TYF3-F1
#
_cell.length_a   1.000
_cell.length_b   1.000
_cell.length_c   1.000
_cell.angle_alpha   90.00
_cell.angle_beta   90.00
_cell.angle_gamma   90.00
#
_symmetry.space_group_name_H-M   'P 1'
#
loop_
_entity.id
_entity.type
_entity.pdbx_description
1 polymer ?
#
loop_
_entity_poly.entity_id
_entity_poly.type
_entity_poly.pdbx_seq_one_letter_code
_entity_poly.pdbx_strand_id
1 'polypeptide(L)' 'YQTYQAITQALQERDPKLLQAVLQNYQTTNTEMDTTISTFRKNQQAVINSTKYEFSNGPLEGINRKIKTLKRTCYGFA' A
#
# COMPACT_ATOMS: atom_id res chain seq x y z
N TYR A 1 12.76 10.14 -0.85
CA TYR A 1 11.57 11.01 -0.93
C TYR A 1 10.94 11.05 -2.32
N GLN A 2 11.70 11.30 -3.40
CA GLN A 2 11.15 11.38 -4.77
C GLN A 2 10.42 10.11 -5.23
N THR A 3 10.96 8.91 -4.95
CA THR A 3 10.30 7.63 -5.31
C THR A 3 8.94 7.46 -4.66
N TYR A 4 8.81 7.84 -3.38
CA TYR A 4 7.55 7.75 -2.66
C TYR A 4 6.49 8.64 -3.30
N GLN A 5 6.82 9.90 -3.57
CA GLN A 5 5.92 10.84 -4.24
C GLN A 5 5.50 10.33 -5.63
N ALA A 6 6.46 9.78 -6.41
CA ALA A 6 6.16 9.21 -7.71
C ALA A 6 5.20 8.02 -7.62
N ILE A 7 5.37 7.14 -6.63
CA ILE A 7 4.44 6.02 -6.39
C ILE A 7 3.06 6.53 -5.98
N THR A 8 2.97 7.49 -5.06
CA THR A 8 1.69 8.07 -4.62
C THR A 8 0.96 8.75 -5.78
N GLN A 9 1.68 9.51 -6.60
CA GLN A 9 1.13 10.13 -7.81
C GLN A 9 0.64 9.07 -8.81
N ALA A 10 1.43 8.03 -9.07
CA ALA A 10 1.02 6.94 -9.97
C ALA A 10 -0.28 6.26 -9.52
N LEU A 11 -0.45 6.09 -8.20
CA LEU A 11 -1.65 5.51 -7.59
C LEU A 11 -2.85 6.46 -7.67
N GLN A 12 -2.63 7.77 -7.46
CA GLN A 12 -3.68 8.79 -7.56
C GLN A 12 -4.17 8.97 -9.00
N GLU A 13 -3.25 9.06 -9.96
CA GLU A 13 -3.54 9.19 -11.39
C GLU A 13 -4.02 7.86 -12.01
N ARG A 14 -4.02 6.76 -11.23
CA ARG A 14 -4.39 5.40 -11.67
C ARG A 14 -3.64 4.96 -12.92
N ASP A 15 -2.37 5.36 -13.06
CA ASP A 15 -1.53 4.98 -14.20
C ASP A 15 -0.67 3.74 -13.86
N PRO A 16 -1.07 2.53 -14.30
CA PRO A 16 -0.30 1.32 -14.04
C PRO A 16 1.06 1.31 -14.75
N LYS A 17 1.21 2.02 -15.87
CA LYS A 17 2.48 2.06 -16.63
C LYS A 17 3.49 2.92 -15.88
N LEU A 18 3.07 4.07 -15.38
CA LEU A 18 3.91 4.95 -14.58
C LEU A 18 4.35 4.24 -13.30
N LEU A 19 3.44 3.54 -12.63
CA LEU A 19 3.77 2.75 -11.43
C LEU A 19 4.77 1.64 -11.72
N GLN A 20 4.60 0.91 -12.82
CA GLN A 20 5.55 -0.14 -13.22
C GLN A 20 6.93 0.44 -13.56
N ALA A 21 6.99 1.56 -14.26
CA ALA A 21 8.23 2.25 -14.59
C ALA A 21 8.97 2.70 -13.32
N VAL A 22 8.27 3.29 -12.35
CA VAL A 22 8.86 3.71 -11.06
C VAL A 22 9.38 2.51 -10.27
N LEU A 23 8.63 1.40 -10.24
CA LEU A 23 9.05 0.19 -9.54
C LEU A 23 10.25 -0.50 -10.21
N GLN A 24 10.36 -0.46 -11.55
CA GLN A 24 11.48 -1.08 -12.28
C GLN A 24 12.74 -0.22 -12.24
N ASN A 25 12.61 1.10 -12.39
CA ASN A 25 13.74 2.03 -12.41
C ASN A 25 14.28 2.38 -11.02
N TYR A 26 13.64 1.89 -9.96
CA TYR A 26 14.10 2.10 -8.60
C TYR A 26 15.48 1.46 -8.36
N GLN A 27 16.43 2.29 -7.91
CA GLN A 27 17.74 1.85 -7.44
C GLN A 27 17.74 1.68 -5.93
N THR A 28 18.42 0.63 -5.47
CA THR A 28 18.55 0.30 -4.05
C THR A 28 19.27 1.42 -3.31
N THR A 29 18.66 1.94 -2.24
CA THR A 29 19.23 3.07 -1.49
C THR A 29 19.71 2.69 -0.09
N ASN A 30 19.69 1.41 0.26
CA ASN A 30 19.93 0.88 1.62
C ASN A 30 19.00 1.54 2.65
N THR A 31 17.72 1.68 2.29
CA THR A 31 16.69 2.25 3.16
C THR A 31 15.48 1.33 3.26
N GLU A 32 14.59 1.58 4.22
CA GLU A 32 13.31 0.86 4.38
C GLU A 32 12.43 0.87 3.11
N MET A 33 12.70 1.82 2.20
CA MET A 33 12.06 1.88 0.90
C MET A 33 12.39 0.63 0.05
N ASP A 34 13.58 0.05 0.19
CA ASP A 34 13.99 -1.13 -0.57
C ASP A 34 13.09 -2.33 -0.25
N THR A 35 12.78 -2.54 1.03
CA THR A 35 11.84 -3.56 1.51
C THR A 35 10.44 -3.33 0.96
N THR A 36 10.02 -2.07 0.93
CA THR A 36 8.70 -1.66 0.41
C THR A 36 8.60 -1.94 -1.10
N ILE A 37 9.62 -1.54 -1.88
CA ILE A 37 9.68 -1.77 -3.32
C ILE A 37 9.76 -3.26 -3.64
N SER A 38 10.53 -4.03 -2.88
CA SER A 38 10.57 -5.50 -2.99
C SER A 38 9.18 -6.12 -2.78
N THR A 39 8.43 -5.62 -1.79
CA THR A 39 7.07 -6.09 -1.51
C THR A 39 6.09 -5.71 -2.62
N PHE A 40 6.21 -4.51 -3.19
CA PHE A 40 5.42 -4.09 -4.35
C PHE A 40 5.73 -4.92 -5.60
N ARG A 41 7.01 -5.24 -5.85
CA ARG A 41 7.42 -6.12 -6.96
C ARG A 41 6.84 -7.53 -6.78
N LYS A 42 6.87 -8.09 -5.56
CA LYS A 42 6.27 -9.40 -5.27
C LYS A 42 4.75 -9.42 -5.49
N ASN A 43 4.06 -8.33 -5.16
CA ASN A 43 2.61 -8.21 -5.26
C ASN A 43 2.15 -7.38 -6.48
N GLN A 44 2.97 -7.31 -7.54
CA GLN A 44 2.78 -6.39 -8.66
C GLN A 44 1.39 -6.51 -9.30
N GLN A 45 0.86 -7.72 -9.44
CA GLN A 45 -0.48 -7.93 -10.00
C GLN A 45 -1.58 -7.28 -9.14
N ALA A 46 -1.50 -7.41 -7.82
CA ALA A 46 -2.46 -6.81 -6.90
C ALA A 46 -2.35 -5.27 -6.93
N VAL A 47 -1.13 -4.76 -7.03
CA VAL A 47 -0.85 -3.33 -7.13
C VAL A 47 -1.41 -2.73 -8.44
N ILE A 48 -1.20 -3.39 -9.58
CA ILE A 48 -1.79 -3.00 -10.87
C ILE A 48 -3.32 -3.11 -10.84
N ASN A 49 -3.87 -4.14 -10.20
CA ASN A 49 -5.31 -4.26 -10.04
C ASN A 49 -5.86 -3.12 -9.16
N SER A 50 -5.12 -2.68 -8.15
CA SER A 50 -5.54 -1.57 -7.28
C SER A 50 -5.57 -0.21 -7.99
N THR A 51 -4.78 0.00 -9.04
CA THR A 51 -4.90 1.20 -9.89
C THR A 51 -6.06 1.08 -10.87
N LYS A 52 -6.39 -0.13 -11.32
CA LYS A 52 -7.46 -0.35 -12.30
C LYS A 52 -8.86 -0.26 -11.70
N TYR A 53 -9.05 -0.75 -10.48
CA TYR A 53 -10.36 -0.86 -9.86
C TYR A 53 -10.55 0.15 -8.73
N GLU A 54 -11.77 0.65 -8.56
CA GLU A 54 -12.12 1.63 -7.52
C GLU A 54 -12.37 1.01 -6.14
N PHE A 55 -12.00 -0.26 -5.96
CA PHE A 55 -12.25 -0.98 -4.72
C PHE A 55 -11.42 -0.38 -3.59
N SER A 56 -12.10 0.17 -2.60
CA SER A 56 -11.49 0.69 -1.39
C SER A 56 -11.38 -0.39 -0.32
N ASN A 57 -10.23 -0.42 0.38
CA ASN A 57 -10.08 -1.22 1.58
C ASN A 57 -10.81 -0.61 2.80
N GLY A 58 -11.45 0.55 2.65
CA GLY A 58 -12.09 1.31 3.73
C GLY A 58 -13.09 0.50 4.59
N PRO A 59 -14.03 -0.27 4.01
CA PRO A 59 -14.94 -1.11 4.81
C PRO A 59 -14.20 -2.18 5.63
N LEU A 60 -13.21 -2.84 5.03
CA LEU A 60 -12.40 -3.87 5.69
C LEU A 60 -11.56 -3.28 6.82
N GLU A 61 -10.93 -2.13 6.57
CA GLU A 61 -10.17 -1.37 7.55
C GLU A 61 -11.07 -0.89 8.71
N GLY A 62 -12.30 -0.47 8.39
CA GLY A 62 -13.31 -0.08 9.37
C GLY A 62 -13.68 -1.23 10.32
N ILE A 63 -13.89 -2.43 9.77
CA ILE A 63 -14.13 -3.64 10.58
C ILE A 63 -12.91 -3.96 11.44
N ASN A 64 -11.71 -3.97 10.86
CA ASN A 64 -10.47 -4.22 11.59
C ASN A 64 -10.26 -3.21 12.73
N ARG A 65 -10.59 -1.93 12.51
CA ARG A 65 -10.54 -0.90 13.55
C ARG A 65 -11.53 -1.19 14.67
N LYS A 66 -12.78 -1.54 14.37
CA LYS A 66 -13.79 -1.91 15.38
C LYS A 66 -13.33 -3.10 16.23
N ILE A 67 -12.80 -4.15 15.60
CA ILE A 67 -12.26 -5.32 16.31
C ILE A 67 -11.10 -4.94 17.23
N LYS A 68 -10.15 -4.14 16.74
CA LYS A 68 -9.01 -3.65 17.54
C LYS A 68 -9.46 -2.78 18.72
N THR A 69 -10.47 -1.93 18.52
CA THR A 69 -11.08 -1.12 19.59
C THR A 69 -11.73 -2.03 20.62
N LEU A 70 -12.58 -2.97 20.21
CA LEU A 70 -13.23 -3.92 21.10
C LEU A 70 -12.19 -4.68 21.93
N LYS A 71 -11.16 -5.23 21.29
CA LYS A 71 -10.06 -5.92 21.97
C LYS A 71 -9.41 -5.02 23.02
N ARG A 72 -9.07 -3.76 22.70
CA ARG A 72 -8.45 -2.81 23.64
C ARG A 72 -9.38 -2.45 24.80
N THR A 73 -10.67 -2.25 24.54
CA THR A 73 -11.66 -1.88 25.58
C THR A 73 -12.01 -3.06 26.48
N CYS A 74 -12.07 -4.28 25.95
CA CYS A 74 -12.43 -5.48 26.70
C CYS A 74 -11.26 -6.10 27.48
N TYR A 75 -10.00 -5.73 27.22
CA TYR A 75 -8.89 -6.09 28.10
C TYR A 75 -9.08 -5.41 29.47
N GLY A 76 -9.58 -6.18 30.44
CA GLY A 76 -9.78 -5.72 31.83
C GLY A 76 -11.22 -5.71 32.32
N PHE A 77 -12.19 -6.11 31.51
CA PHE A 77 -13.51 -6.50 32.03
C PHE A 77 -13.38 -7.90 32.63
N ALA A 78 -13.36 -7.95 33.97
CA ALA A 78 -13.56 -9.16 34.76
C ALA A 78 -15.06 -9.44 34.92
#